data_AF-A0A381N8Q1-F1
#
_entry.id   AF-A0A381N8Q1-F1
#
_cell.length_a   1.000
_cell.length_b   1.000
_cell.length_c   1.000
_cell.angle_alpha   90.00
_cell.angle_beta   90.00
_cell.angle_gamma   90.00
#
_symmetry.space_group_name_H-M   'P 1'
#
loop_
_entity.id
_entity.type
_entity.pdbx_description
1 polymer ?
#
loop_
_entity_poly.entity_id
_entity_poly.type
_entity_poly.pdbx_seq_one_letter_code
_entity_poly.pdbx_strand_id
1 'polypeptide(L)'
;MFINGRDVTEAIRGEEATRFASLVAKREKVRSALVIRQKEFRKLPGLVADGRDMGTVVFPDAKLKIYLDASPQERARRRYAELKDKGLNVSLPDLFQSIKERDERDKTRSFSPLKVASDACVLDSTNLSVGEVLEKALATAQGKGLLITN
;
A
#
# COMPACT_ATOMS: atom_id res chain seq x y z
N MET A 1 -11.23 -4.93 -13.07
CA MET A 1 -10.00 -5.75 -13.17
C MET A 1 -10.38 -7.12 -13.69
N PHE A 2 -9.71 -7.62 -14.72
CA PHE A 2 -10.02 -8.91 -15.33
C PHE A 2 -8.91 -9.94 -15.12
N ILE A 3 -9.27 -11.16 -14.77
CA ILE A 3 -8.37 -12.33 -14.77
C ILE A 3 -8.99 -13.40 -15.66
N ASN A 4 -8.27 -13.82 -16.71
CA ASN A 4 -8.73 -14.82 -17.69
C ASN A 4 -10.14 -14.49 -18.22
N GLY A 5 -10.37 -13.24 -18.60
CA GLY A 5 -11.64 -12.75 -19.14
C GLY A 5 -12.77 -12.56 -18.12
N ARG A 6 -12.56 -12.84 -16.83
CA ARG A 6 -13.58 -12.64 -15.78
C ARG A 6 -13.32 -11.37 -14.99
N ASP A 7 -14.35 -10.56 -14.79
CA ASP A 7 -14.30 -9.41 -13.90
C ASP A 7 -14.22 -9.89 -12.44
N VAL A 8 -13.18 -9.47 -11.74
CA VAL A 8 -12.91 -9.83 -10.34
C VAL A 8 -12.82 -8.60 -9.44
N THR A 9 -13.25 -7.42 -9.91
CA THR A 9 -13.04 -6.12 -9.24
C THR A 9 -13.50 -6.11 -7.79
N GLU A 10 -14.67 -6.66 -7.49
CA GLU A 10 -15.19 -6.73 -6.12
C GLU A 10 -14.61 -7.91 -5.35
N ALA A 11 -14.45 -9.06 -6.00
CA ALA A 11 -13.94 -10.28 -5.37
C ALA A 11 -12.53 -10.09 -4.76
N ILE A 12 -11.65 -9.33 -5.42
CA ILE A 12 -10.29 -9.07 -4.92
C ILE A 12 -10.24 -8.09 -3.74
N ARG A 13 -11.34 -7.38 -3.45
CA ARG A 13 -11.44 -6.41 -2.35
C ARG A 13 -12.00 -7.04 -1.07
N GLY A 14 -12.47 -8.29 -1.14
CA GLY A 14 -12.96 -9.04 0.00
C GLY A 14 -11.86 -9.36 1.02
N GLU A 15 -12.28 -9.68 2.26
CA GLU A 15 -11.37 -10.06 3.33
C GLU A 15 -10.59 -11.34 3.01
N GLU A 16 -11.26 -12.31 2.37
CA GLU A 16 -10.64 -13.57 1.97
C GLU A 16 -9.48 -13.33 0.99
N ALA A 17 -9.70 -12.53 -0.06
CA ALA A 17 -8.67 -12.14 -1.01
C ALA A 17 -7.52 -11.39 -0.31
N THR A 18 -7.83 -10.49 0.62
CA THR A 18 -6.82 -9.76 1.41
C THR A 18 -5.95 -10.72 2.25
N ARG A 19 -6.58 -11.69 2.91
CA ARG A 19 -5.89 -12.70 3.72
C ARG A 19 -4.97 -13.58 2.86
N PHE A 20 -5.47 -14.10 1.74
CA PHE A 20 -4.67 -14.97 0.87
C PHE A 20 -3.57 -14.21 0.13
N ALA A 21 -3.79 -12.94 -0.24
CA ALA A 21 -2.76 -12.12 -0.88
C ALA A 21 -1.50 -12.00 -0.01
N SER A 22 -1.64 -11.81 1.31
CA SER A 22 -0.50 -11.77 2.24
C SER A 22 0.24 -13.11 2.32
N LEU A 23 -0.48 -14.23 2.26
CA LEU A 23 0.13 -15.58 2.28
C LEU A 23 0.89 -15.88 0.97
N VAL A 24 0.28 -15.56 -0.17
CA VAL A 24 0.87 -15.79 -1.49
C VAL A 24 2.07 -14.89 -1.74
N ALA A 25 2.04 -13.64 -1.25
CA ALA A 25 3.13 -12.67 -1.41
C ALA A 25 4.46 -13.09 -0.73
N LYS A 26 4.45 -14.12 0.13
CA LYS A 26 5.68 -14.69 0.72
C LYS A 26 6.43 -15.63 -0.23
N ARG A 27 5.81 -16.06 -1.33
CA ARG A 27 6.40 -17.01 -2.28
C ARG A 27 7.33 -16.29 -3.25
N GLU A 28 8.62 -16.60 -3.19
CA GLU A 28 9.66 -16.00 -4.03
C GLU A 28 9.33 -16.05 -5.52
N LYS A 29 8.95 -17.21 -6.07
CA LYS A 29 8.63 -17.35 -7.50
C LYS A 29 7.48 -16.44 -7.95
N VAL A 30 6.46 -16.27 -7.10
CA VAL A 30 5.35 -15.35 -7.38
C VAL A 30 5.84 -13.91 -7.35
N ARG A 31 6.63 -13.56 -6.33
CA ARG A 31 7.24 -12.24 -6.18
C ARG A 31 8.09 -11.85 -7.37
N SER A 32 9.04 -12.70 -7.77
CA SER A 32 9.95 -12.42 -8.89
C SER A 32 9.19 -12.18 -10.20
N ALA A 33 8.14 -12.96 -10.48
CA ALA A 33 7.30 -12.76 -11.66
C ALA A 33 6.53 -11.42 -11.61
N LEU A 34 6.00 -11.04 -10.44
CA LEU A 34 5.24 -9.79 -10.28
C LEU A 34 6.11 -8.54 -10.31
N VAL A 35 7.34 -8.59 -9.77
CA VAL A 35 8.27 -7.45 -9.78
C VAL A 35 8.61 -7.03 -11.21
N ILE A 36 8.82 -7.99 -12.13
CA ILE A 36 9.06 -7.70 -13.55
C ILE A 36 7.89 -6.90 -14.11
N ARG A 37 6.66 -7.41 -13.90
CA ARG A 37 5.43 -6.77 -14.37
C ARG A 37 5.22 -5.38 -13.77
N GLN A 38 5.55 -5.19 -12.49
CA GLN A 38 5.45 -3.89 -11.82
C GLN A 38 6.42 -2.86 -12.42
N LYS A 39 7.64 -3.27 -12.76
CA LYS A 39 8.62 -2.37 -13.39
C LYS A 39 8.16 -1.87 -14.76
N GLU A 40 7.41 -2.67 -15.51
CA GLU A 40 6.85 -2.29 -16.81
C GLU A 40 5.81 -1.14 -16.73
N PHE A 41 5.23 -0.88 -15.55
CA PHE A 41 4.33 0.28 -15.36
C PHE A 41 5.08 1.61 -15.34
N ARG A 42 6.40 1.61 -15.14
CA ARG A 42 7.19 2.85 -15.13
C ARG A 42 7.40 3.33 -16.56
N LYS A 43 6.53 4.24 -17.00
CA LYS A 43 6.55 4.88 -18.32
C LYS A 43 6.55 6.40 -18.18
N LEU A 44 6.89 7.11 -19.24
CA LEU A 44 6.72 8.56 -19.30
C LEU A 44 5.22 8.92 -19.25
N PRO A 45 4.84 10.08 -18.66
CA PRO A 45 5.72 11.08 -18.04
C PRO A 45 6.20 10.71 -16.63
N GLY A 46 5.62 9.69 -15.98
CA GLY A 46 6.00 9.25 -14.66
C GLY A 46 5.08 8.16 -14.12
N LEU A 47 5.32 7.75 -12.86
CA LEU A 47 4.52 6.74 -12.17
C LEU A 47 4.45 7.07 -10.68
N VAL A 48 3.25 6.97 -10.11
CA VAL A 48 3.03 6.82 -8.66
C VAL A 48 2.77 5.34 -8.39
N ALA A 49 3.65 4.70 -7.61
CA ALA A 49 3.56 3.28 -7.29
C ALA A 49 3.24 3.09 -5.80
N ASP A 50 2.10 2.46 -5.50
CA ASP A 50 1.70 2.08 -4.15
C ASP A 50 2.01 0.59 -3.89
N GLY A 51 2.59 0.30 -2.73
CA GLY A 51 2.90 -1.06 -2.30
C GLY A 51 3.76 -1.10 -1.05
N ARG A 52 4.22 -2.31 -0.68
CA ARG A 52 4.97 -2.55 0.57
C ARG A 52 6.49 -2.41 0.43
N ASP A 53 7.01 -2.67 -0.76
CA ASP A 53 8.44 -2.79 -1.08
C ASP A 53 8.81 -2.00 -2.35
N MET A 54 8.00 -0.99 -2.70
CA MET A 54 8.21 -0.18 -3.89
C MET A 54 9.53 0.58 -3.82
N GLY A 55 9.82 1.27 -2.71
CA GLY A 55 11.04 2.05 -2.56
C GLY A 55 12.30 1.26 -2.18
N THR A 56 12.18 -0.04 -1.83
CA THR A 56 13.28 -0.88 -1.37
C THR A 56 13.66 -1.99 -2.34
N VAL A 57 12.71 -2.49 -3.14
CA VAL A 57 12.91 -3.64 -4.03
C VAL A 57 12.51 -3.34 -5.46
N VAL A 58 11.31 -2.79 -5.68
CA VAL A 58 10.77 -2.63 -7.05
C VAL A 58 11.44 -1.45 -7.76
N PHE A 59 11.48 -0.29 -7.10
CA PHE A 59 12.04 0.98 -7.58
C PHE A 59 13.00 1.57 -6.52
N PRO A 60 14.12 0.89 -6.21
CA PRO A 60 15.11 1.44 -5.28
C PRO A 60 15.74 2.75 -5.77
N ASP A 61 15.65 3.03 -7.08
CA ASP A 61 16.08 4.25 -7.76
C ASP A 61 14.99 5.33 -7.86
N ALA A 62 13.85 5.17 -7.19
CA ALA A 62 12.78 6.16 -7.20
C ALA A 62 13.26 7.52 -6.68
N LYS A 63 12.99 8.60 -7.43
CA LYS A 63 13.34 9.99 -7.06
C LYS A 63 12.70 10.46 -5.76
N LEU A 64 11.51 9.94 -5.45
CA LEU A 64 10.79 10.18 -4.22
C LEU A 64 10.23 8.86 -3.69
N LYS A 65 10.41 8.65 -2.39
CA LYS A 65 9.83 7.54 -1.64
C LYS A 65 9.10 8.11 -0.44
N ILE A 66 7.80 7.84 -0.35
CA ILE A 66 6.99 8.21 0.81
C ILE A 66 6.64 6.91 1.54
N TYR A 67 6.96 6.85 2.82
CA TYR A 67 6.46 5.81 3.72
C TYR A 67 5.28 6.39 4.49
N LEU A 68 4.07 6.13 3.99
CA LEU A 68 2.82 6.58 4.59
C LEU A 68 2.42 5.60 5.70
N ASP A 69 2.31 6.09 6.93
CA ASP A 69 1.91 5.28 8.10
C ASP A 69 0.74 5.93 8.85
N ALA A 70 0.16 5.19 9.77
CA ALA A 70 -0.75 5.66 10.80
C ALA A 70 -0.84 4.63 11.92
N SER A 71 -1.27 5.07 13.10
CA SER A 71 -1.54 4.17 14.22
C SER A 71 -2.48 3.02 13.78
N PRO A 72 -2.25 1.78 14.25
CA PRO A 72 -3.16 0.66 13.95
C PRO A 72 -4.62 0.96 14.32
N GLN A 73 -4.83 1.73 15.39
CA GLN A 73 -6.13 2.19 15.85
C GLN A 73 -6.82 3.06 14.80
N GLU A 74 -6.13 4.07 14.28
CA GLU A 74 -6.72 4.95 13.26
C GLU A 74 -6.96 4.21 11.94
N ARG A 75 -6.06 3.30 11.55
CA ARG A 75 -6.27 2.46 10.36
C ARG A 75 -7.49 1.55 10.52
N ALA A 76 -7.69 0.97 11.70
CA ALA A 76 -8.87 0.18 12.00
C ALA A 76 -10.15 1.03 11.97
N ARG A 77 -10.12 2.23 12.55
CA ARG A 77 -11.25 3.18 12.55
C ARG A 77 -11.64 3.59 11.12
N ARG A 78 -10.68 3.96 10.27
CA ARG A 78 -10.90 4.32 8.85
C ARG A 78 -11.49 3.16 8.06
N ARG A 79 -10.94 1.95 8.24
CA ARG A 79 -11.44 0.75 7.57
C ARG A 79 -12.85 0.38 8.02
N TYR A 80 -13.14 0.52 9.31
CA TYR A 80 -14.48 0.29 9.86
C TYR A 80 -15.50 1.24 9.24
N ALA A 81 -15.18 2.55 9.15
CA ALA A 81 -16.04 3.52 8.49
C ALA A 81 -16.29 3.17 7.01
N GLU A 82 -15.23 2.86 6.25
CA GLU A 82 -15.34 2.46 4.83
C GLU A 82 -16.26 1.25 4.62
N LEU A 83 -16.19 0.26 5.52
CA LEU A 83 -17.01 -0.95 5.42
C LEU A 83 -18.45 -0.71 5.88
N LYS A 84 -18.66 0.15 6.88
CA LYS A 84 -20.00 0.57 7.30
C LYS A 84 -20.72 1.38 6.22
N ASP A 85 -20.01 2.26 5.51
CA ASP A 85 -20.56 3.03 4.38
C ASP A 85 -20.99 2.11 3.22
N LYS A 86 -20.39 0.92 3.12
CA LYS A 86 -20.76 -0.14 2.16
C LYS A 86 -21.89 -1.05 2.67
N GLY A 87 -22.48 -0.77 3.84
CA GLY A 87 -23.53 -1.58 4.45
C GLY A 87 -23.06 -2.91 5.04
N LEU A 88 -21.75 -3.10 5.21
CA LEU A 88 -21.19 -4.35 5.75
C LEU A 88 -21.18 -4.33 7.27
N ASN A 89 -21.60 -5.44 7.87
CA ASN A 89 -21.54 -5.60 9.31
C ASN A 89 -20.17 -6.17 9.71
N VAL A 90 -19.34 -5.32 10.32
CA VAL A 90 -17.97 -5.65 10.73
C VAL A 90 -17.70 -5.19 12.16
N SER A 91 -16.70 -5.80 12.79
CA SER A 91 -16.29 -5.56 14.17
C SER A 91 -15.00 -4.75 14.20
N LEU A 92 -15.01 -3.60 14.88
CA LEU A 92 -13.81 -2.76 15.03
C LEU A 92 -12.66 -3.50 15.77
N PRO A 93 -12.91 -4.24 16.87
CA PRO A 93 -11.88 -5.07 17.50
C PRO A 93 -11.23 -6.08 16.54
N ASP A 94 -12.04 -6.76 15.72
CA ASP A 94 -11.53 -7.77 14.78
C ASP A 94 -10.71 -7.13 13.65
N LEU A 95 -11.15 -5.98 13.16
CA LEU A 95 -10.38 -5.20 12.17
C LEU A 95 -9.04 -4.73 12.74
N PHE A 96 -9.02 -4.26 13.98
CA PHE A 96 -7.78 -3.86 14.65
C PHE A 96 -6.80 -5.03 14.78
N GLN A 97 -7.29 -6.19 15.22
CA GLN A 97 -6.46 -7.38 15.37
C GLN A 97 -5.93 -7.87 14.01
N SER A 98 -6.81 -7.94 12.99
CA SER A 98 -6.45 -8.32 11.62
C SER A 98 -5.38 -7.40 11.01
N ILE A 99 -5.48 -6.08 11.26
CA ILE A 99 -4.47 -5.11 10.83
C ILE A 99 -3.13 -5.37 11.50
N LYS A 100 -3.10 -5.57 12.82
CA LYS A 100 -1.85 -5.88 13.54
C LYS A 100 -1.18 -7.15 13.02
N GLU A 101 -1.95 -8.23 12.86
CA GLU A 101 -1.43 -9.50 12.34
C GLU A 101 -0.90 -9.37 10.90
N ARG A 102 -1.55 -8.55 10.08
CA ARG A 102 -1.06 -8.24 8.74
C ARG A 102 0.25 -7.47 8.79
N ASP A 103 0.34 -6.43 9.61
CA ASP A 103 1.55 -5.61 9.73
C ASP A 103 2.75 -6.45 10.20
N GLU A 104 2.55 -7.28 11.21
CA GLU A 104 3.59 -8.19 11.71
C GLU A 104 4.05 -9.16 10.61
N ARG A 105 3.11 -9.76 9.86
CA ARG A 105 3.45 -10.64 8.73
C ARG A 105 4.19 -9.91 7.60
N ASP A 106 3.80 -8.67 7.30
CA ASP A 106 4.42 -7.86 6.26
C ASP A 106 5.85 -7.43 6.67
N LYS A 107 6.10 -7.12 7.95
CA LYS A 107 7.42 -6.75 8.49
C LYS A 107 8.37 -7.94 8.65
N THR A 108 7.86 -9.11 9.05
CA THR A 108 8.69 -10.27 9.41
C THR A 108 8.91 -11.27 8.28
N ARG A 109 8.29 -11.08 7.11
CA ARG A 109 8.49 -12.00 5.98
C ARG A 109 9.95 -12.05 5.53
N SER A 110 10.43 -13.25 5.21
CA SER A 110 11.80 -13.49 4.76
C SER A 110 12.15 -12.78 3.44
N PHE A 111 11.18 -12.64 2.53
CA PHE A 111 11.39 -12.02 1.23
C PHE A 111 10.71 -10.65 1.11
N SER A 112 11.50 -9.63 0.78
CA SER A 112 11.08 -8.22 0.61
C SER A 112 10.20 -7.69 1.75
N PRO A 113 10.61 -7.78 3.03
CA PRO A 113 9.81 -7.29 4.16
C PRO A 113 9.41 -5.81 4.00
N LEU A 114 8.28 -5.43 4.58
CA LEU A 114 7.90 -4.03 4.74
C LEU A 114 8.98 -3.33 5.57
N LYS A 115 9.78 -2.50 4.90
CA LYS A 115 10.87 -1.73 5.48
C LYS A 115 10.82 -0.32 4.93
N VAL A 116 11.05 0.65 5.81
CA VAL A 116 11.28 2.03 5.42
C VAL A 116 12.61 2.10 4.67
N ALA A 117 12.63 2.62 3.44
CA ALA A 117 13.89 2.87 2.75
C ALA A 117 14.67 3.99 3.49
N SER A 118 16.00 3.92 3.50
CA SER A 118 16.83 4.89 4.24
C SER A 118 16.66 6.34 3.76
N ASP A 119 16.24 6.53 2.52
CA ASP A 119 15.98 7.80 1.86
C ASP A 119 14.48 8.13 1.75
N ALA A 120 13.60 7.36 2.40
CA ALA A 120 12.16 7.62 2.38
C ALA A 120 11.75 8.74 3.35
N CYS A 121 10.82 9.57 2.90
CA CYS A 121 10.12 10.52 3.74
C CYS A 121 8.99 9.80 4.48
N VAL A 122 9.05 9.74 5.81
CA VAL A 122 7.98 9.17 6.63
C VAL A 122 6.86 10.20 6.79
N LEU A 123 5.63 9.82 6.46
CA LEU A 123 4.43 10.65 6.59
C LEU A 123 3.45 9.92 7.51
N ASP A 124 3.34 10.37 8.76
CA ASP A 124 2.33 9.88 9.69
C ASP A 124 0.99 10.59 9.42
N SER A 125 0.00 9.81 9.01
CA SER A 125 -1.35 10.29 8.70
C SER A 125 -2.34 10.15 9.85
N THR A 126 -1.93 9.73 11.06
CA THR A 126 -2.83 9.41 12.17
C THR A 126 -3.85 10.51 12.46
N ASN A 127 -3.40 11.76 12.49
CA ASN A 127 -4.25 12.93 12.77
C ASN A 127 -4.42 13.85 11.55
N LEU A 128 -4.21 13.32 10.35
CA LEU A 128 -4.32 14.07 9.11
C LEU A 128 -5.53 13.62 8.30
N SER A 129 -6.23 14.58 7.74
CA SER A 129 -7.22 14.39 6.68
C SER A 129 -6.54 13.97 5.37
N VAL A 130 -7.33 13.44 4.44
CA VAL A 130 -6.84 13.09 3.08
C VAL A 130 -6.25 14.30 2.37
N GLY A 131 -6.85 15.48 2.55
CA GLY A 131 -6.35 16.73 1.97
C GLY A 131 -4.97 17.13 2.51
N GLU A 132 -4.78 17.06 3.83
CA GLU A 132 -3.49 17.37 4.46
C GLU A 132 -2.40 16.36 4.08
N VAL A 133 -2.74 15.07 3.96
CA VAL A 133 -1.81 14.04 3.47
C VAL A 133 -1.40 14.35 2.03
N LEU A 134 -2.36 14.69 1.17
CA LEU A 134 -2.11 15.05 -0.22
C LEU A 134 -1.21 16.29 -0.31
N GLU A 135 -1.53 17.35 0.42
CA GLU A 135 -0.75 18.58 0.44
C GLU A 135 0.71 18.31 0.85
N LYS A 136 0.92 17.56 1.94
CA LYS A 136 2.27 17.18 2.38
C LYS A 136 3.01 16.32 1.36
N ALA A 137 2.33 15.37 0.72
CA ALA A 137 2.93 14.53 -0.32
C ALA A 137 3.34 15.34 -1.54
N LEU A 138 2.50 16.26 -2.00
CA LEU A 138 2.78 17.16 -3.11
C LEU A 138 3.92 18.14 -2.79
N ALA A 139 3.93 18.73 -1.60
CA ALA A 139 5.02 19.59 -1.14
C ALA A 139 6.36 18.85 -1.11
N THR A 140 6.36 17.59 -0.64
CA THR A 140 7.54 16.72 -0.64
C THR A 140 8.03 16.44 -2.07
N ALA A 141 7.11 16.17 -2.99
CA ALA A 141 7.44 15.93 -4.39
C ALA A 141 8.02 17.17 -5.09
N GLN A 142 7.45 18.35 -4.85
CA GLN A 142 7.97 19.63 -5.34
C GLN A 142 9.38 19.90 -4.78
N GLY A 143 9.60 19.66 -3.48
CA GLY A 143 10.92 19.79 -2.86
C GLY A 143 11.98 18.85 -3.44
N LYS A 144 11.57 17.74 -4.06
CA LYS A 144 12.44 16.81 -4.81
C LYS A 144 12.58 17.17 -6.31
N GLY A 145 12.03 18.30 -6.74
CA GLY A 145 12.09 18.75 -8.13
C GLY A 145 11.25 17.91 -9.09
N LEU A 146 10.22 17.21 -8.60
CA LEU A 146 9.29 16.48 -9.46
C LEU A 146 8.27 17.47 -10.05
N LEU A 147 8.10 17.42 -11.36
CA LEU A 147 7.03 18.12 -12.06
C LEU A 147 5.72 17.38 -11.79
N ILE A 148 4.75 18.08 -11.22
CA ILE A 148 3.42 17.55 -10.93
C ILE A 148 2.46 18.15 -11.94
N THR A 149 1.89 17.31 -12.80
CA THR A 149 0.86 17.70 -13.77
C THR A 149 -0.50 17.34 -13.19
N ASN A 150 -1.45 18.29 -13.22
CA ASN A 150 -2.85 18.04 -12.89
C ASN A 150 -3.57 17.24 -13.98
#